data_AF-A0ABD7XNG5-F1
#
_entry.id   AF-A0ABD7XNG5-F1
#
_cell.length_a   1.000
_cell.length_b   1.000
_cell.length_c   1.000
_cell.angle_alpha   90.00
_cell.angle_beta   90.00
_cell.angle_gamma   90.00
#
_symmetry.space_group_name_H-M   'P 1'
#
loop_
_entity.id
_entity.type
_entity.pdbx_description
1 polymer ?
#
loop_
_entity_poly.entity_id
_entity_poly.type
_entity_poly.pdbx_seq_one_letter_code
_entity_poly.pdbx_strand_id
1 'polypeptide(L)'
;MGYSDIKEMFIDAKNLASGANDLQLKSILLDIQGKVYELQEENRELRNQINDLKQADIIKSDLIWSGNVYFYHGDGPYCTNCMDSDSKLIRTALSRINYSEYAKAECPRCDNVVRTAIKVTDKTEEIDQKIKQYIKDLG
;
A
#
# COMPACT_ATOMS: atom_id res chain seq x y z
N MET A 1 0.24 6.81 -31.52
CA MET A 1 0.65 8.22 -31.75
C MET A 1 1.27 8.68 -30.46
N GLY A 2 2.59 8.89 -30.48
CA GLY A 2 3.37 9.20 -29.29
C GLY A 2 3.32 10.69 -28.96
N TYR A 3 3.60 11.05 -27.72
CA TYR A 3 3.67 12.44 -27.26
C TYR A 3 4.75 13.27 -27.99
N SER A 4 5.72 12.61 -28.65
CA SER A 4 6.68 13.27 -29.55
C SER A 4 5.98 13.90 -30.75
N ASP A 5 4.96 13.23 -31.29
CA ASP A 5 4.31 13.61 -32.55
C ASP A 5 3.53 14.93 -32.35
N ILE A 6 2.86 15.08 -31.21
CA ILE A 6 2.15 16.31 -30.85
C ILE A 6 3.15 17.46 -30.63
N LYS A 7 4.29 17.20 -29.99
CA LYS A 7 5.32 18.21 -29.73
C LYS A 7 5.94 18.73 -31.04
N GLU A 8 6.21 17.83 -31.99
CA GLU A 8 6.71 18.21 -33.31
C GLU A 8 5.67 19.06 -34.07
N MET A 9 4.39 18.68 -34.05
CA MET A 9 3.32 19.48 -34.66
C MET A 9 3.22 20.89 -34.09
N PHE A 10 3.41 21.09 -32.78
CA PHE A 10 3.43 22.43 -32.16
C PHE A 10 4.66 23.24 -32.55
N ILE A 11 5.82 22.61 -32.67
CA ILE A 11 7.05 23.26 -33.14
C ILE A 11 6.87 23.71 -34.59
N ASP A 12 6.29 22.87 -35.43
CA ASP A 12 6.02 23.20 -36.83
C ASP A 12 5.00 24.33 -36.97
N ALA A 13 3.90 24.30 -36.19
CA ALA A 13 2.92 25.38 -36.15
C ALA A 13 3.54 26.71 -35.68
N LYS A 14 4.42 26.67 -34.67
CA LYS A 14 5.16 27.85 -34.19
C LYS A 14 6.12 28.40 -35.23
N ASN A 15 6.82 27.53 -35.96
CA ASN A 15 7.74 27.94 -37.02
C ASN A 15 6.99 28.59 -38.19
N LEU A 16 5.82 28.02 -38.56
CA LEU A 16 4.94 28.58 -39.58
C LEU A 16 4.39 29.95 -39.18
N ALA A 17 3.91 30.10 -37.93
CA ALA A 17 3.43 31.37 -37.38
C ALA A 17 4.53 32.44 -37.30
N SER A 18 5.76 32.02 -36.99
CA SER A 18 6.92 32.92 -36.94
C SER A 18 7.32 33.41 -38.35
N GLY A 19 7.18 32.57 -39.37
CA GLY A 19 7.37 32.96 -40.77
C GLY A 19 6.29 33.93 -41.28
N ALA A 20 5.06 33.84 -40.74
CA ALA A 20 3.95 34.74 -41.06
C ALA A 20 3.93 36.06 -40.25
N ASN A 21 4.84 36.23 -39.29
CA ASN A 21 4.93 37.39 -38.39
C ASN A 21 3.65 37.67 -37.57
N ASP A 22 2.84 36.63 -37.33
CA ASP A 22 1.58 36.75 -36.59
C ASP A 22 1.82 36.55 -35.08
N LEU A 23 1.97 37.67 -34.38
CA LEU A 23 2.17 37.74 -32.94
C LEU A 23 1.01 37.14 -32.13
N GLN A 24 -0.23 37.26 -32.62
CA GLN A 24 -1.40 36.71 -31.93
C GLN A 24 -1.41 35.19 -32.03
N LEU A 25 -1.15 34.65 -33.22
CA LEU A 25 -1.04 33.21 -33.43
C LEU A 25 0.07 32.59 -32.57
N LYS A 26 1.21 33.29 -32.43
CA LYS A 26 2.31 32.86 -31.58
C LYS A 26 1.93 32.82 -30.09
N SER A 27 1.19 33.81 -29.60
CA SER A 27 0.71 33.82 -28.21
C SER A 27 -0.24 32.66 -27.94
N ILE A 28 -1.20 32.44 -28.83
CA ILE A 28 -2.19 31.36 -28.70
C ILE A 28 -1.50 29.99 -28.73
N LEU A 29 -0.48 29.80 -29.59
CA LEU A 29 0.28 28.55 -29.65
C LEU A 29 1.05 28.28 -28.35
N LEU A 30 1.61 29.30 -27.71
CA LEU A 30 2.29 29.15 -26.42
C LEU A 30 1.30 28.80 -25.30
N ASP A 31 0.13 29.42 -25.29
CA ASP A 31 -0.92 29.12 -24.31
C ASP A 31 -1.43 27.69 -24.45
N ILE A 32 -1.65 27.23 -25.68
CA ILE A 32 -2.04 25.84 -25.95
C ILE A 32 -0.93 24.89 -25.55
N GLN A 33 0.33 25.21 -25.85
CA GLN A 33 1.47 24.39 -25.45
C GLN A 33 1.53 24.23 -23.91
N GLY A 34 1.29 25.31 -23.16
CA GLY A 34 1.18 25.27 -21.70
C GLY A 34 0.07 24.33 -21.22
N LYS A 35 -1.14 24.48 -21.75
CA LYS A 35 -2.29 23.63 -21.39
C LYS A 35 -2.06 22.15 -21.76
N VAL A 36 -1.38 21.88 -22.86
CA VAL A 36 -1.02 20.50 -23.25
C VAL A 36 -0.06 19.90 -22.23
N TYR A 37 0.90 20.66 -21.71
CA TYR A 37 1.79 20.17 -20.65
C TYR A 37 1.04 19.88 -19.34
N GLU A 38 0.13 20.77 -18.93
CA GLU A 38 -0.70 20.56 -17.73
C GLU A 38 -1.53 19.27 -17.87
N LEU A 39 -2.22 19.11 -19.00
CA LEU A 39 -2.99 17.90 -19.29
C LEU A 39 -2.12 16.64 -19.34
N GLN A 40 -0.89 16.75 -19.80
CA GLN A 40 0.05 15.61 -19.83
C GLN A 40 0.45 15.18 -18.43
N GLU A 41 0.78 16.13 -17.55
CA GLU A 41 1.15 15.80 -16.18
C GLU A 41 -0.05 15.22 -15.42
N GLU A 42 -1.24 15.82 -15.56
CA GLU A 42 -2.47 15.29 -14.97
C GLU A 42 -2.77 13.87 -15.46
N ASN A 43 -2.63 13.60 -16.77
CA ASN A 43 -2.85 12.26 -17.31
C ASN A 43 -1.84 11.24 -16.74
N ARG A 44 -0.60 11.66 -16.54
CA ARG A 44 0.45 10.83 -15.93
C ARG A 44 0.13 10.53 -14.46
N GLU A 45 -0.25 11.54 -13.69
CA GLU A 45 -0.65 11.40 -12.29
C GLU A 45 -1.85 10.46 -12.15
N LEU A 46 -2.89 10.65 -12.95
CA LEU A 46 -4.07 9.80 -12.95
C LEU A 46 -3.75 8.35 -13.32
N ARG A 47 -2.87 8.13 -14.32
CA ARG A 47 -2.41 6.77 -14.66
C ARG A 47 -1.65 6.10 -13.52
N ASN A 48 -0.83 6.86 -12.80
CA ASN A 48 -0.13 6.34 -11.62
C ASN A 48 -1.13 5.97 -10.52
N GLN A 49 -2.09 6.84 -10.22
CA GLN A 49 -3.15 6.54 -9.25
C GLN A 49 -3.97 5.29 -9.63
N ILE A 50 -4.32 5.13 -10.91
CA ILE A 50 -5.01 3.93 -11.40
C ILE A 50 -4.15 2.68 -11.19
N ASN A 51 -2.85 2.75 -11.46
CA ASN A 51 -1.96 1.61 -11.26
C ASN A 51 -1.83 1.26 -9.77
N ASP A 52 -1.71 2.25 -8.89
CA ASP A 52 -1.65 2.04 -7.44
C ASP A 52 -2.94 1.39 -6.92
N LEU A 53 -4.09 1.87 -7.38
CA LEU A 53 -5.40 1.29 -7.03
C LEU A 53 -5.55 -0.15 -7.52
N LYS A 54 -5.12 -0.45 -8.75
CA LYS A 54 -5.14 -1.82 -9.28
C LYS A 54 -4.25 -2.76 -8.48
N GLN A 55 -3.06 -2.32 -8.09
CA GLN A 55 -2.18 -3.12 -7.24
C GLN A 55 -2.81 -3.39 -5.87
N ALA A 56 -3.44 -2.38 -5.27
CA ALA A 56 -4.15 -2.56 -4.01
C ALA A 56 -5.31 -3.56 -4.12
N ASP A 57 -6.03 -3.58 -5.25
CA ASP A 57 -7.14 -4.51 -5.50
C ASP A 57 -6.68 -5.96 -5.66
N ILE A 58 -5.57 -6.17 -6.38
CA ILE A 58 -4.92 -7.50 -6.50
C ILE A 58 -4.48 -8.00 -5.12
N ILE A 59 -3.90 -7.12 -4.30
CA ILE A 59 -3.51 -7.52 -2.95
C ILE A 59 -4.76 -7.92 -2.14
N LYS A 60 -5.86 -7.15 -2.23
CA LYS A 60 -7.10 -7.45 -1.51
C LYS A 60 -7.71 -8.80 -1.87
N SER A 61 -7.67 -9.21 -3.15
CA SER A 61 -8.24 -10.50 -3.56
C SER A 61 -7.58 -11.70 -2.89
N ASP A 62 -6.31 -11.56 -2.52
CA ASP A 62 -5.48 -12.64 -1.98
C ASP A 62 -5.37 -12.59 -0.45
N LEU A 63 -6.04 -11.63 0.21
CA LEU A 63 -6.06 -11.54 1.66
C LEU A 63 -7.04 -12.53 2.28
N ILE A 64 -6.53 -13.26 3.27
CA ILE A 64 -7.30 -14.18 4.10
C ILE A 64 -7.59 -13.48 5.43
N TRP A 65 -8.86 -13.24 5.72
CA TRP A 65 -9.29 -12.73 7.02
C TRP A 65 -9.42 -13.89 8.02
N SER A 66 -8.71 -13.81 9.14
CA SER A 66 -8.79 -14.83 10.20
C SER A 66 -8.51 -14.21 11.57
N GLY A 67 -9.50 -14.32 12.48
CA GLY A 67 -9.37 -13.81 13.84
C GLY A 67 -9.04 -12.31 13.89
N ASN A 68 -9.83 -11.46 13.24
CA ASN A 68 -9.70 -10.00 13.25
C ASN A 68 -8.39 -9.42 12.66
N VAL A 69 -7.59 -10.24 11.99
CA VAL A 69 -6.38 -9.83 11.27
C VAL A 69 -6.40 -10.40 9.85
N TYR A 70 -5.65 -9.77 8.94
CA TYR A 70 -5.45 -10.29 7.59
C TYR A 70 -4.14 -11.06 7.46
N PHE A 71 -4.10 -12.03 6.55
CA PHE A 71 -2.91 -12.76 6.12
C PHE A 71 -2.79 -12.70 4.60
N TYR A 72 -1.57 -12.60 4.10
CA TYR A 72 -1.26 -12.54 2.68
C TYR A 72 -0.28 -13.65 2.33
N HIS A 73 -0.67 -14.61 1.48
CA HIS A 73 0.12 -15.80 1.13
C HIS A 73 0.74 -16.54 2.34
N GLY A 74 0.00 -16.65 3.45
CA GLY A 74 0.47 -17.33 4.67
C GLY A 74 1.39 -16.50 5.56
N ASP A 75 1.68 -15.26 5.18
CA ASP A 75 2.42 -14.29 5.98
C ASP A 75 1.47 -13.28 6.65
N GLY A 76 1.88 -12.75 7.80
CA GLY A 76 1.07 -11.88 8.64
C GLY A 76 1.44 -11.97 10.12
N PRO A 77 0.60 -11.46 11.03
CA PRO A 77 -0.69 -10.82 10.79
C PRO A 77 -0.61 -9.35 10.38
N TYR A 78 -1.56 -8.92 9.55
CA TYR A 78 -1.74 -7.55 9.07
C TYR A 78 -2.97 -6.88 9.68
N CYS A 79 -2.88 -5.56 9.87
CA CYS A 79 -3.92 -4.75 10.47
C CYS A 79 -5.15 -4.63 9.56
N THR A 80 -6.31 -5.05 10.06
CA THR A 80 -7.61 -4.89 9.38
C THR A 80 -7.96 -3.43 9.15
N ASN A 81 -7.86 -2.59 10.19
CA ASN A 81 -8.21 -1.17 10.08
C ASN A 81 -7.39 -0.42 9.01
N CYS A 82 -6.06 -0.58 8.98
CA CYS A 82 -5.23 0.08 7.97
C CYS A 82 -5.47 -0.45 6.55
N MET A 83 -5.83 -1.72 6.41
CA MET A 83 -6.13 -2.30 5.11
C MET A 83 -7.51 -1.84 4.61
N ASP A 84 -8.50 -1.79 5.47
CA ASP A 84 -9.87 -1.44 5.10
C ASP A 84 -10.02 0.07 4.87
N SER A 85 -9.35 0.91 5.67
CA SER A 85 -9.43 2.38 5.55
C SER A 85 -8.53 2.94 4.44
N ASP A 86 -7.28 2.46 4.37
CA ASP A 86 -6.23 3.07 3.55
C ASP A 86 -5.69 2.14 2.46
N SER A 87 -6.18 0.89 2.38
CA SER A 87 -5.61 -0.15 1.52
C SER A 87 -4.11 -0.40 1.76
N LYS A 88 -3.66 -0.25 3.01
CA LYS A 88 -2.26 -0.43 3.41
C LYS A 88 -2.08 -1.67 4.29
N LEU A 89 -1.23 -2.59 3.84
CA LEU A 89 -0.81 -3.75 4.61
C LEU A 89 0.24 -3.36 5.67
N ILE A 90 -0.23 -3.11 6.89
CA ILE A 90 0.63 -2.83 8.03
C ILE A 90 0.76 -4.08 8.90
N ARG A 91 1.97 -4.59 9.07
CA ARG A 91 2.23 -5.74 9.93
C ARG A 91 1.97 -5.36 11.39
N THR A 92 1.21 -6.20 12.08
CA THR A 92 0.91 -6.02 13.52
C THR A 92 1.94 -6.75 14.37
N ALA A 93 2.27 -6.18 15.53
CA ALA A 93 3.05 -6.84 16.56
C ALA A 93 2.17 -7.80 17.35
N LEU A 94 2.65 -9.02 17.59
CA LEU A 94 1.94 -10.00 18.39
C LEU A 94 2.44 -10.01 19.83
N SER A 95 1.51 -10.07 20.77
CA SER A 95 1.83 -10.27 22.17
C SER A 95 0.81 -11.17 22.86
N ARG A 96 1.25 -11.83 23.92
CA ARG A 96 0.40 -12.72 24.71
C ARG A 96 -0.61 -11.91 25.52
N ILE A 97 -1.82 -12.44 25.62
CA ILE A 97 -2.83 -11.97 26.57
C ILE A 97 -2.77 -12.88 27.80
N ASN A 98 -2.72 -12.31 29.01
CA ASN A 98 -2.75 -13.09 30.24
C ASN A 98 -4.02 -13.96 30.31
N TYR A 99 -3.88 -15.22 30.73
CA TYR A 99 -4.99 -16.18 30.88
C TYR A 99 -5.77 -16.47 29.58
N SER A 100 -5.13 -16.33 28.41
CA SER A 100 -5.71 -16.62 27.10
C SER A 100 -4.75 -17.45 26.26
N GLU A 101 -5.28 -18.48 25.61
CA GLU A 101 -4.54 -19.28 24.61
C GLU A 101 -4.21 -18.50 23.33
N TYR A 102 -4.86 -17.35 23.13
CA TYR A 102 -4.75 -16.53 21.93
C TYR A 102 -3.89 -15.28 22.14
N ALA A 103 -3.16 -14.89 21.11
CA ALA A 103 -2.39 -13.65 21.07
C ALA A 103 -3.29 -12.43 20.74
N LYS A 104 -2.87 -11.25 21.19
CA LYS A 104 -3.35 -9.96 20.65
C LYS A 104 -2.40 -9.47 19.57
N ALA A 105 -2.96 -8.82 18.56
CA ALA A 105 -2.24 -8.10 17.53
C ALA A 105 -2.39 -6.59 17.78
N GLU A 106 -1.29 -5.86 17.69
CA GLU A 106 -1.23 -4.42 17.89
C GLU A 106 -0.59 -3.77 16.66
N CYS A 107 -1.30 -2.81 16.07
CA CYS A 107 -0.82 -2.10 14.88
C CYS A 107 0.11 -0.95 15.28
N PRO A 108 1.37 -0.89 14.79
CA PRO A 108 2.29 0.19 15.13
C PRO A 108 1.95 1.53 14.46
N ARG A 109 0.96 1.58 13.57
CA ARG A 109 0.59 2.78 12.81
C ARG A 109 -0.67 3.47 13.34
N CYS A 110 -1.66 2.70 13.77
CA CYS A 110 -2.96 3.23 14.18
C CYS A 110 -3.37 2.80 15.59
N ASP A 111 -2.46 2.14 16.31
CA ASP A 111 -2.64 1.64 17.69
C ASP A 111 -3.86 0.73 17.88
N ASN A 112 -4.41 0.20 16.78
CA ASN A 112 -5.53 -0.73 16.84
C ASN A 112 -5.06 -2.05 17.45
N VAL A 113 -5.75 -2.49 18.51
CA VAL A 113 -5.46 -3.73 19.23
C VAL A 113 -6.63 -4.69 19.07
N VAL A 114 -6.36 -5.87 18.51
CA VAL A 114 -7.38 -6.89 18.26
C VAL A 114 -6.95 -8.24 18.82
N ARG A 115 -7.93 -9.05 19.26
CA ARG A 115 -7.69 -10.45 19.60
C ARG A 115 -7.57 -11.26 18.32
N THR A 116 -6.54 -12.10 18.24
CA THR A 116 -6.27 -12.94 17.07
C THR A 116 -6.76 -14.37 17.25
N ALA A 117 -6.88 -15.13 16.16
CA ALA A 117 -7.06 -16.59 16.22
C ALA A 117 -5.72 -17.34 16.38
N ILE A 118 -4.59 -16.63 16.50
CA ILE A 118 -3.26 -17.23 16.62
C ILE A 118 -3.10 -17.74 18.04
N LYS A 119 -2.92 -19.06 18.16
CA LYS A 119 -2.61 -19.70 19.44
C LYS A 119 -1.17 -19.40 19.85
N VAL A 120 -0.98 -18.97 21.08
CA VAL A 120 0.34 -18.93 21.69
C VAL A 120 0.68 -20.37 22.06
N THR A 121 1.65 -20.98 21.38
CA THR A 121 2.11 -22.32 21.76
C THR A 121 3.01 -22.19 22.98
N ASP A 122 2.52 -22.66 24.11
CA ASP A 122 3.18 -22.65 25.40
C ASP A 122 4.38 -23.60 25.41
N LYS A 123 5.52 -23.20 24.82
CA LYS A 123 6.80 -23.78 25.21
C LYS A 123 7.07 -23.58 26.71
N THR A 124 6.39 -22.62 27.34
CA THR A 124 6.42 -22.36 28.78
C THR A 124 5.83 -23.50 29.60
N GLU A 125 4.74 -24.16 29.19
CA GLU A 125 4.20 -25.30 29.95
C GLU A 125 5.13 -26.52 29.87
N GLU A 126 5.75 -26.75 28.71
CA GLU A 126 6.72 -27.81 28.51
C GLU A 126 8.01 -27.58 29.32
N ILE A 127 8.44 -26.32 29.45
CA ILE A 127 9.58 -25.91 30.28
C ILE A 127 9.21 -26.00 31.77
N ASP A 128 8.03 -25.55 32.18
CA ASP A 128 7.56 -25.64 33.58
C ASP A 128 7.41 -27.09 34.03
N GLN A 129 6.92 -27.98 33.16
CA GLN A 129 6.84 -29.41 33.44
C GLN A 129 8.22 -30.05 33.55
N LYS A 130 9.17 -29.68 32.67
CA LYS A 130 10.56 -30.14 32.74
C LYS A 130 11.27 -29.65 34.01
N ILE A 131 11.03 -28.40 34.42
CA ILE A 131 11.58 -27.85 35.67
C ILE A 131 10.99 -28.57 36.90
N LYS A 132 9.66 -28.78 36.93
CA LYS A 132 9.01 -29.52 38.03
C LYS A 132 9.50 -30.96 38.13
N GLN A 133 9.70 -31.64 37.01
CA GLN A 133 10.24 -32.99 36.96
C GLN A 133 11.69 -33.03 37.46
N TYR A 134 12.54 -32.09 37.00
CA TYR A 134 13.93 -31.99 37.44
C TYR A 134 14.07 -31.73 38.94
N ILE A 135 13.21 -30.89 39.53
CA ILE A 135 13.19 -30.64 40.98
C ILE A 135 12.76 -31.90 41.75
N LYS A 136 11.84 -32.69 41.20
CA LYS A 136 11.37 -33.95 41.80
C LYS A 136 12.42 -35.05 41.77
N ASP A 137 13.28 -35.06 40.74
CA ASP A 137 14.36 -36.03 40.59
C ASP A 137 15.62 -35.67 41.44
N LEU A 138 15.66 -34.46 42.01
CA LEU A 138 16.72 -33.97 42.89
C LEU A 138 16.44 -34.16 44.40
N GLY A 139 15.22 -34.56 44.77
CA GLY A 139 14.81 -34.87 46.15
C GLY A 139 14.60 -36.36 46.35
#